data_AF-A0A2N7RA31-F1
#
_entry.id   AF-A0A2N7RA31-F1
#
_cell.length_a   1.000
_cell.length_b   1.000
_cell.length_c   1.000
_cell.angle_alpha   90.00
_cell.angle_beta   90.00
_cell.angle_gamma   90.00
#
_symmetry.space_group_name_H-M   'P 1'
#
loop_
_entity.id
_entity.type
_entity.pdbx_description
1 polymer ?
#
loop_
_entity_poly.entity_id
_entity_poly.type
_entity_poly.pdbx_seq_one_letter_code
_entity_poly.pdbx_strand_id
1 'polypeptide(L)'
;MDVRLPLTTAGVCLALLLGGCSPGEEKKPTVSLETKTATFEHSLDAITDPKLKDAVTELGGSLLLLERAQHKLDSTPLKTVYGEDTLSVLKHYPSPQALVDTFINGLFVLHKDASSDYLTDLQPVFPFNLNIPGGFLFPHGVEWQSVTLSNKRVIAYQPEWSETDPGIQLSPSSSNVNNPDDLTVTYPFIEGLDVDKKTQPQPVSLQGKVEVITPRRLFSFNLSQKDVGQTRTDDNLSVTLLKLAKNYAEVEFSNNLPLAPEVEGAQLNPLIVQARDTTGQYLVRAGSINESPAQVSFYEKQLAHLQQQKTWSEALEKQLEDEQHAFEQQHPRRYNKVYFNGPVDTLEVSVLDFSSATVTRKALDLPVRTFSQHTTDKAIQPLDPAVVVYDDLAPNWLKGASLTEEELKAGIRIHQSVEEPSAARIEFSHRRTFNDELLGDDFSPGESPVTFFTEKRSGKLDEPIELPPEAYQVDPLQATITYDLNLFPETPAIAVGSMPLFLATVDKKTYDAKSLPKGLEIKNNTLVVDLKLFPANAWRFFVKDDSGNYLKQILSVSHDASADGPALFGVHYFYGRPTHVETYQRTDLNTVQYGFEVKLEKAQQPDTAP
;
A
#
# COMPACT_ATOMS: atom_id res chain seq x y z
N MET A 1 -6.49 14.09 1.87
CA MET A 1 -6.00 15.46 1.60
C MET A 1 -6.60 16.35 2.67
N ASP A 2 -5.92 17.42 3.07
CA ASP A 2 -6.48 18.46 3.95
C ASP A 2 -6.18 19.77 3.22
N VAL A 3 -7.17 20.31 2.49
CA VAL A 3 -7.04 21.49 1.58
C VAL A 3 -7.01 22.82 2.35
N ARG A 4 -6.48 22.84 3.58
CA ARG A 4 -6.36 24.08 4.34
C ARG A 4 -5.24 24.92 3.75
N LEU A 5 -5.55 26.13 3.29
CA LEU A 5 -4.58 27.20 3.02
C LEU A 5 -3.79 27.49 4.31
N PRO A 6 -2.49 27.18 4.40
CA PRO A 6 -1.64 27.68 5.45
C PRO A 6 -0.97 28.94 4.93
N LEU A 7 -1.54 30.12 5.20
CA LEU A 7 -0.89 31.42 4.88
C LEU A 7 0.41 31.67 5.67
N THR A 8 0.82 30.72 6.53
CA THR A 8 2.17 30.67 7.10
C THR A 8 2.98 29.59 6.40
N THR A 9 3.90 30.02 5.53
CA THR A 9 5.03 29.27 4.96
C THR A 9 5.30 27.91 5.64
N ALA A 10 4.76 26.86 5.06
CA ALA A 10 5.17 25.48 5.26
C ALA A 10 4.81 24.73 3.96
N GLY A 11 5.83 24.20 3.28
CA GLY A 11 5.66 23.51 2.01
C GLY A 11 4.60 22.44 2.09
N VAL A 12 3.76 22.40 1.06
CA VAL A 12 2.82 21.31 0.78
C VAL A 12 3.63 20.00 0.74
N CYS A 13 3.57 19.21 1.81
CA CYS A 13 4.10 17.85 1.80
C CYS A 13 3.23 17.00 0.86
N LEU A 14 3.77 16.82 -0.33
CA LEU A 14 3.21 16.11 -1.46
C LEU A 14 3.25 14.59 -1.19
N ALA A 15 2.14 14.02 -0.69
CA ALA A 15 1.94 12.57 -0.80
C ALA A 15 1.33 12.26 -2.17
N LEU A 16 2.20 12.13 -3.18
CA LEU A 16 1.84 11.73 -4.53
C LEU A 16 1.24 10.33 -4.53
N LEU A 17 -0.04 10.20 -4.91
CA LEU A 17 -0.60 8.92 -5.36
C LEU A 17 -0.16 8.64 -6.81
N LEU A 18 1.15 8.51 -7.04
CA LEU A 18 1.71 8.04 -8.32
C LEU A 18 1.96 6.53 -8.26
N GLY A 19 0.88 5.78 -8.50
CA GLY A 19 1.00 4.45 -9.09
C GLY A 19 1.18 4.63 -10.60
N GLY A 20 2.19 3.97 -11.16
CA GLY A 20 2.75 4.24 -12.49
C GLY A 20 1.74 4.37 -13.64
N CYS A 21 2.07 5.27 -14.55
CA CYS A 21 1.44 5.37 -15.87
C CYS A 21 1.69 4.07 -16.63
N SER A 22 0.68 3.20 -16.72
CA SER A 22 0.57 2.29 -17.86
C SER A 22 -0.30 2.98 -18.91
N PRO A 23 0.17 3.15 -20.15
CA PRO A 23 -0.62 3.80 -21.18
C PRO A 23 -1.61 2.78 -21.75
N GLY A 24 -2.89 2.87 -21.36
CA GLY A 24 -3.92 2.01 -21.91
C GLY A 24 -5.32 2.39 -21.42
N GLU A 25 -6.11 2.99 -22.33
CA GLU A 25 -7.55 3.28 -22.24
C GLU A 25 -8.05 4.33 -21.22
N GLU A 26 -7.54 5.54 -21.36
CA GLU A 26 -8.21 6.76 -20.87
C GLU A 26 -9.07 7.39 -21.99
N LYS A 27 -10.32 6.96 -22.18
CA LYS A 27 -11.19 7.58 -23.20
C LYS A 27 -12.57 7.94 -22.65
N LYS A 28 -12.63 9.11 -21.98
CA LYS A 28 -13.64 10.19 -22.13
C LYS A 28 -13.68 11.20 -20.96
N PRO A 29 -13.49 10.83 -19.68
CA PRO A 29 -13.52 11.82 -18.59
C PRO A 29 -12.16 12.51 -18.34
N THR A 30 -11.04 11.85 -18.63
CA THR A 30 -9.69 12.40 -18.39
C THR A 30 -9.33 13.56 -19.31
N VAL A 31 -9.75 13.50 -20.58
CA VAL A 31 -9.61 14.61 -21.54
C VAL A 31 -10.27 15.89 -21.03
N SER A 32 -11.40 15.78 -20.33
CA SER A 32 -12.08 16.94 -19.72
C SER A 32 -11.29 17.51 -18.54
N LEU A 33 -10.65 16.67 -17.74
CA LEU A 33 -9.88 17.10 -16.57
C LEU A 33 -8.55 17.72 -16.98
N GLU A 34 -7.87 17.14 -17.98
CA GLU A 34 -6.66 17.70 -18.59
C GLU A 34 -6.93 19.07 -19.23
N THR A 35 -8.04 19.18 -19.97
CA THR A 35 -8.47 20.47 -20.54
C THR A 35 -8.75 21.50 -19.44
N LYS A 36 -9.38 21.08 -18.35
CA LYS A 36 -9.64 21.95 -17.18
C LYS A 36 -8.33 22.37 -16.50
N THR A 37 -7.38 21.46 -16.32
CA THR A 37 -6.04 21.75 -15.78
C THR A 37 -5.30 22.76 -16.68
N ALA A 38 -5.22 22.51 -17.98
CA ALA A 38 -4.56 23.41 -18.93
C ALA A 38 -5.23 24.80 -18.97
N THR A 39 -6.55 24.85 -18.91
CA THR A 39 -7.30 26.12 -18.85
C THR A 39 -6.98 26.89 -17.56
N PHE A 40 -6.90 26.18 -16.44
CA PHE A 40 -6.52 26.77 -15.16
C PHE A 40 -5.08 27.29 -15.18
N GLU A 41 -4.12 26.50 -15.65
CA GLU A 41 -2.71 26.90 -15.76
C GLU A 41 -2.56 28.14 -16.64
N HIS A 42 -3.22 28.18 -17.80
CA HIS A 42 -3.23 29.36 -18.68
C HIS A 42 -3.89 30.58 -17.99
N SER A 43 -4.87 30.38 -17.11
CA SER A 43 -5.49 31.49 -16.38
C SER A 43 -4.51 32.18 -15.41
N LEU A 44 -3.48 31.46 -14.93
CA LEU A 44 -2.47 31.99 -14.02
C LEU A 44 -1.54 33.01 -14.70
N ASP A 45 -1.38 32.93 -16.03
CA ASP A 45 -0.55 33.88 -16.79
C ASP A 45 -1.15 35.28 -16.83
N ALA A 46 -2.46 35.40 -16.62
CA ALA A 46 -3.15 36.68 -16.54
C ALA A 46 -2.95 37.40 -15.18
N ILE A 47 -2.42 36.71 -14.17
CA ILE A 47 -2.23 37.25 -12.82
C ILE A 47 -0.80 37.77 -12.67
N THR A 48 -0.66 39.10 -12.58
CA THR A 48 0.66 39.75 -12.45
C THR A 48 1.15 39.89 -11.02
N ASP A 49 0.23 39.89 -10.04
CA ASP A 49 0.58 39.98 -8.62
C ASP A 49 1.07 38.61 -8.11
N PRO A 50 2.32 38.52 -7.61
CA PRO A 50 2.89 37.23 -7.20
C PRO A 50 2.12 36.55 -6.06
N LYS A 51 1.72 37.30 -5.02
CA LYS A 51 1.04 36.72 -3.85
C LYS A 51 -0.36 36.23 -4.22
N LEU A 52 -1.07 36.97 -5.08
CA LEU A 52 -2.34 36.52 -5.63
C LEU A 52 -2.17 35.29 -6.53
N LYS A 53 -1.13 35.26 -7.37
CA LYS A 53 -0.84 34.11 -8.24
C LYS A 53 -0.57 32.86 -7.41
N ASP A 54 0.22 32.97 -6.35
CA ASP A 54 0.52 31.86 -5.44
C ASP A 54 -0.75 31.32 -4.77
N ALA A 55 -1.58 32.21 -4.20
CA ALA A 55 -2.84 31.82 -3.55
C ALA A 55 -3.83 31.13 -4.51
N VAL A 56 -3.97 31.65 -5.74
CA VAL A 56 -4.82 31.03 -6.77
C VAL A 56 -4.25 29.67 -7.18
N THR A 57 -2.93 29.58 -7.37
CA THR A 57 -2.24 28.35 -7.75
C THR A 57 -2.44 27.26 -6.69
N GLU A 58 -2.26 27.59 -5.42
CA GLU A 58 -2.39 26.65 -4.31
C GLU A 58 -3.82 26.11 -4.17
N LEU A 59 -4.81 27.01 -4.10
CA LEU A 59 -6.20 26.61 -3.92
C LEU A 59 -6.76 25.88 -5.15
N GLY A 60 -6.51 26.41 -6.35
CA GLY A 60 -6.98 25.81 -7.59
C GLY A 60 -6.29 24.49 -7.92
N GLY A 61 -4.97 24.41 -7.68
CA GLY A 61 -4.22 23.16 -7.79
C GLY A 61 -4.75 22.09 -6.82
N SER A 62 -5.03 22.47 -5.57
CA SER A 62 -5.60 21.55 -4.57
C SER A 62 -6.98 21.03 -4.97
N LEU A 63 -7.85 21.88 -5.50
CA LEU A 63 -9.18 21.50 -6.00
C LEU A 63 -9.09 20.55 -7.21
N LEU A 64 -8.19 20.81 -8.15
CA LEU A 64 -7.96 19.92 -9.30
C LEU A 64 -7.42 18.56 -8.86
N LEU A 65 -6.50 18.52 -7.89
CA LEU A 65 -6.00 17.27 -7.32
C LEU A 65 -7.11 16.49 -6.61
N LEU A 66 -7.98 17.19 -5.88
CA LEU A 66 -9.12 16.59 -5.19
C LEU A 66 -10.10 15.97 -6.20
N GLU A 67 -10.44 16.69 -7.27
CA GLU A 67 -11.32 16.21 -8.35
C GLU A 67 -10.70 14.99 -9.06
N ARG A 68 -9.39 15.02 -9.34
CA ARG A 68 -8.66 13.88 -9.90
C ARG A 68 -8.70 12.66 -8.97
N ALA A 69 -8.47 12.87 -7.67
CA ALA A 69 -8.52 11.80 -6.67
C ALA A 69 -9.92 11.19 -6.57
N GLN A 70 -10.96 12.03 -6.54
CA GLN A 70 -12.35 11.58 -6.52
C GLN A 70 -12.69 10.78 -7.77
N HIS A 71 -12.34 11.29 -8.97
CA HIS A 71 -12.55 10.57 -10.22
C HIS A 71 -11.85 9.21 -10.21
N LYS A 72 -10.57 9.17 -9.81
CA LYS A 72 -9.80 7.91 -9.71
C LYS A 72 -10.46 6.91 -8.77
N LEU A 73 -10.90 7.34 -7.59
CA LEU A 73 -11.54 6.47 -6.61
C LEU A 73 -12.93 5.99 -7.06
N ASP A 74 -13.70 6.84 -7.73
CA ASP A 74 -15.03 6.51 -8.25
C ASP A 74 -14.97 5.61 -9.50
N SER A 75 -13.92 5.72 -10.32
CA SER A 75 -13.74 4.93 -11.56
C SER A 75 -12.95 3.63 -11.38
N THR A 76 -12.25 3.44 -10.24
CA THR A 76 -11.43 2.25 -10.00
C THR A 76 -12.29 0.98 -10.04
N PRO A 77 -11.98 -0.01 -10.90
CA PRO A 77 -12.69 -1.28 -10.94
C PRO A 77 -12.68 -1.98 -9.58
N LEU A 78 -13.83 -2.48 -9.16
CA LEU A 78 -13.98 -3.08 -7.83
C LEU A 78 -13.28 -4.45 -7.76
N LYS A 79 -12.02 -4.45 -7.32
CA LYS A 79 -11.27 -5.65 -6.94
C LYS A 79 -11.33 -5.84 -5.43
N THR A 80 -11.87 -6.97 -4.96
CA THR A 80 -11.92 -7.23 -3.52
C THR A 80 -10.56 -7.66 -2.99
N VAL A 81 -10.03 -6.92 -2.01
CA VAL A 81 -8.77 -7.18 -1.33
C VAL A 81 -9.01 -7.13 0.16
N TYR A 82 -8.57 -8.16 0.89
CA TYR A 82 -8.76 -8.24 2.33
C TYR A 82 -7.53 -7.77 3.11
N GLY A 83 -7.78 -7.11 4.24
CA GLY A 83 -6.78 -6.63 5.17
C GLY A 83 -6.97 -7.25 6.56
N GLU A 84 -6.20 -6.76 7.52
CA GLU A 84 -6.30 -7.14 8.94
C GLU A 84 -7.30 -6.30 9.73
N ASP A 85 -7.66 -6.82 10.90
CA ASP A 85 -8.20 -5.99 11.97
C ASP A 85 -7.09 -5.06 12.47
N THR A 86 -7.07 -3.80 12.03
CA THR A 86 -6.02 -2.85 12.43
C THR A 86 -5.98 -2.64 13.96
N LEU A 87 -7.09 -2.85 14.66
CA LEU A 87 -7.15 -2.68 16.11
C LEU A 87 -6.76 -3.94 16.88
N SER A 88 -6.55 -5.10 16.22
CA SER A 88 -6.13 -6.32 16.91
C SER A 88 -4.81 -6.14 17.63
N VAL A 89 -3.93 -5.29 17.09
CA VAL A 89 -2.64 -4.96 17.70
C VAL A 89 -2.78 -4.49 19.15
N LEU A 90 -3.86 -3.79 19.50
CA LEU A 90 -4.09 -3.31 20.87
C LEU A 90 -4.27 -4.45 21.89
N LYS A 91 -4.65 -5.65 21.44
CA LYS A 91 -4.85 -6.83 22.30
C LYS A 91 -3.51 -7.38 22.83
N HIS A 92 -2.42 -7.07 22.13
CA HIS A 92 -1.08 -7.60 22.42
C HIS A 92 -0.29 -6.76 23.40
N TYR A 93 -0.68 -5.51 23.61
CA TYR A 93 0.05 -4.57 24.45
C TYR A 93 -0.79 -4.17 25.66
N PRO A 94 -0.23 -4.19 26.88
CA PRO A 94 -0.98 -3.95 28.12
C PRO A 94 -1.47 -2.50 28.24
N SER A 95 -0.91 -1.57 27.46
CA SER A 95 -1.31 -0.17 27.42
C SER A 95 -0.97 0.47 26.07
N PRO A 96 -1.61 1.60 25.71
CA PRO A 96 -1.20 2.40 24.55
C PRO A 96 0.27 2.82 24.59
N GLN A 97 0.80 3.14 25.77
CA GLN A 97 2.22 3.51 25.92
C GLN A 97 3.15 2.34 25.59
N ALA A 98 2.80 1.10 25.98
CA ALA A 98 3.62 -0.07 25.61
C ALA A 98 3.66 -0.30 24.09
N LEU A 99 2.57 0.02 23.38
CA LEU A 99 2.53 0.01 21.91
C LEU A 99 3.43 1.11 21.33
N VAL A 100 3.41 2.33 21.88
CA VAL A 100 4.29 3.44 21.49
C VAL A 100 5.77 3.09 21.72
N ASP A 101 6.10 2.56 22.89
CA ASP A 101 7.46 2.14 23.22
C ASP A 101 7.94 1.05 22.26
N THR A 102 7.06 0.12 21.87
CA THR A 102 7.35 -0.90 20.86
C THR A 102 7.60 -0.29 19.49
N PHE A 103 6.75 0.67 19.07
CA PHE A 103 6.91 1.38 17.80
C PHE A 103 8.28 2.08 17.71
N ILE A 104 8.63 2.84 18.75
CA ILE A 104 9.87 3.62 18.77
C ILE A 104 11.11 2.73 18.94
N ASN A 105 11.07 1.73 19.83
CA ASN A 105 12.23 0.90 20.12
C ASN A 105 12.45 -0.24 19.10
N GLY A 106 11.43 -0.54 18.28
CA GLY A 106 11.51 -1.50 17.17
C GLY A 106 12.04 -0.90 15.86
N LEU A 107 12.20 0.43 15.79
CA LEU A 107 12.71 1.16 14.64
C LEU A 107 14.23 0.97 14.49
N PHE A 108 14.68 0.66 13.28
CA PHE A 108 16.10 0.62 12.93
C PHE A 108 16.29 1.03 11.46
N VAL A 109 17.54 1.15 11.00
CA VAL A 109 17.85 1.57 9.63
C VAL A 109 18.58 0.46 8.88
N LEU A 110 18.08 0.12 7.70
CA LEU A 110 18.76 -0.74 6.75
C LEU A 110 19.52 0.09 5.72
N HIS A 111 20.74 -0.35 5.42
CA HIS A 111 21.46 0.05 4.23
C HIS A 111 20.94 -0.76 3.04
N LYS A 112 20.46 -0.08 2.01
CA LYS A 112 20.09 -0.67 0.73
C LYS A 112 21.15 -0.34 -0.32
N ASP A 113 21.58 -1.38 -1.03
CA ASP A 113 22.43 -1.20 -2.20
C ASP A 113 21.62 -0.52 -3.30
N ALA A 114 21.84 0.79 -3.47
CA ALA A 114 21.37 1.50 -4.66
C ALA A 114 22.11 0.97 -5.90
N SER A 115 21.43 0.91 -7.04
CA SER A 115 22.02 0.52 -8.34
C SER A 115 23.00 1.54 -8.92
N SER A 116 23.44 2.51 -8.12
CA SER A 116 24.35 3.59 -8.48
C SER A 116 25.65 3.51 -7.68
N ASP A 117 26.75 3.84 -8.32
CA ASP A 117 28.09 3.81 -7.75
C ASP A 117 28.39 4.99 -6.80
N TYR A 118 27.52 6.00 -6.75
CA TYR A 118 27.68 7.19 -5.90
C TYR A 118 26.50 7.43 -4.94
N LEU A 119 25.53 6.51 -4.88
CA LEU A 119 24.38 6.61 -3.98
C LEU A 119 24.36 5.47 -2.96
N THR A 120 23.86 5.77 -1.77
CA THR A 120 23.60 4.81 -0.70
C THR A 120 22.25 5.10 -0.07
N ASP A 121 21.31 4.18 -0.23
CA ASP A 121 19.96 4.34 0.28
C ASP A 121 19.87 3.82 1.72
N LEU A 122 19.20 4.58 2.57
CA LEU A 122 18.92 4.30 3.96
C LEU A 122 17.41 4.13 4.11
N GLN A 123 16.98 2.94 4.52
CA GLN A 123 15.58 2.62 4.76
C GLN A 123 15.32 2.50 6.26
N PRO A 124 14.60 3.44 6.88
CA PRO A 124 14.01 3.23 8.19
C PRO A 124 12.98 2.09 8.13
N VAL A 125 13.11 1.12 9.03
CA VAL A 125 12.21 -0.03 9.15
C VAL A 125 11.38 0.11 10.41
N PHE A 126 10.11 0.45 10.23
CA PHE A 126 9.14 0.52 11.32
C PHE A 126 8.58 -0.88 11.66
N PRO A 127 8.32 -1.16 12.94
CA PRO A 127 7.83 -2.48 13.38
C PRO A 127 6.41 -2.79 12.92
N PHE A 128 5.59 -1.76 12.70
CA PHE A 128 4.20 -1.90 12.26
C PHE A 128 4.02 -1.36 10.85
N ASN A 129 3.13 -2.00 10.09
CA ASN A 129 2.68 -1.54 8.78
C ASN A 129 1.19 -1.90 8.65
N LEU A 130 0.38 -1.22 9.45
CA LEU A 130 -1.06 -1.46 9.53
C LEU A 130 -1.76 -0.91 8.29
N ASN A 131 -2.89 -1.48 7.92
CA ASN A 131 -3.72 -1.06 6.77
C ASN A 131 -4.50 0.26 7.03
N ILE A 132 -3.78 1.30 7.45
CA ILE A 132 -4.26 2.66 7.71
C ILE A 132 -3.20 3.68 7.26
N PRO A 133 -3.59 4.95 7.01
CA PRO A 133 -2.62 6.01 6.72
C PRO A 133 -1.52 6.08 7.78
N GLY A 134 -0.26 6.11 7.34
CA GLY A 134 0.91 6.16 8.22
C GLY A 134 1.32 4.82 8.86
N GLY A 135 0.60 3.72 8.63
CA GLY A 135 1.03 2.38 9.06
C GLY A 135 1.01 2.11 10.58
N PHE A 136 0.59 3.07 11.41
CA PHE A 136 0.53 2.97 12.86
C PHE A 136 -0.72 3.68 13.44
N LEU A 137 -1.25 3.19 14.56
CA LEU A 137 -2.55 3.62 15.11
C LEU A 137 -2.57 5.08 15.58
N PHE A 138 -1.44 5.58 16.08
CA PHE A 138 -1.37 6.90 16.69
C PHE A 138 -0.64 7.88 15.77
N PRO A 139 -1.07 9.15 15.72
CA PRO A 139 -0.34 10.18 14.98
C PRO A 139 1.11 10.23 15.43
N HIS A 140 2.01 10.23 14.46
CA HIS A 140 3.45 10.21 14.68
C HIS A 140 4.18 10.90 13.54
N GLY A 141 5.43 11.26 13.80
CA GLY A 141 6.32 11.81 12.79
C GLY A 141 7.78 11.57 13.16
N VAL A 142 8.63 11.51 12.15
CA VAL A 142 10.09 11.43 12.30
C VAL A 142 10.72 12.63 11.62
N GLU A 143 11.58 13.34 12.35
CA GLU A 143 12.39 14.44 11.84
C GLU A 143 13.84 13.98 11.78
N TRP A 144 14.35 13.73 10.57
CA TRP A 144 15.75 13.36 10.35
C TRP A 144 16.65 14.59 10.43
N GLN A 145 17.83 14.42 11.04
CA GLN A 145 18.72 15.55 11.35
C GLN A 145 20.10 15.39 10.74
N SER A 146 20.69 14.20 10.82
CA SER A 146 22.01 13.95 10.26
C SER A 146 22.31 12.47 10.11
N VAL A 147 23.35 12.15 9.33
CA VAL A 147 23.97 10.84 9.29
C VAL A 147 25.44 10.95 9.72
N THR A 148 25.87 10.01 10.56
CA THR A 148 27.27 9.84 10.94
C THR A 148 27.90 8.78 10.04
N LEU A 149 29.04 9.11 9.43
CA LEU A 149 29.82 8.22 8.56
C LEU A 149 30.91 7.47 9.34
N SER A 150 31.47 6.42 8.74
CA SER A 150 32.50 5.55 9.35
C SER A 150 33.78 6.29 9.74
N ASN A 151 34.08 7.41 9.08
CA ASN A 151 35.19 8.29 9.42
C ASN A 151 34.84 9.36 10.48
N LYS A 152 33.67 9.24 11.13
CA LYS A 152 33.11 10.15 12.15
C LYS A 152 32.67 11.52 11.63
N ARG A 153 32.62 11.73 10.31
CA ARG A 153 31.98 12.93 9.75
C ARG A 153 30.48 12.86 9.97
N VAL A 154 29.88 13.99 10.31
CA VAL A 154 28.44 14.15 10.45
C VAL A 154 27.95 15.00 9.27
N ILE A 155 27.03 14.44 8.49
CA ILE A 155 26.42 15.10 7.35
C ILE A 155 25.00 15.50 7.75
N ALA A 156 24.71 16.79 7.71
CA ALA A 156 23.39 17.31 8.05
C ALA A 156 22.37 16.96 6.97
N TYR A 157 21.13 16.74 7.38
CA TYR A 157 20.00 16.57 6.48
C TYR A 157 19.76 17.85 5.67
N GLN A 158 19.46 17.67 4.38
CA GLN A 158 19.05 18.72 3.45
C GLN A 158 17.69 18.35 2.85
N PRO A 159 16.76 19.31 2.69
CA PRO A 159 15.43 19.03 2.15
C PRO A 159 15.46 18.52 0.71
N GLU A 160 16.45 18.95 -0.06
CA GLU A 160 16.62 18.65 -1.46
C GLU A 160 18.09 18.34 -1.74
N TRP A 161 18.32 17.46 -2.71
CA TRP A 161 19.65 17.19 -3.21
C TRP A 161 20.10 18.28 -4.18
N SER A 162 21.39 18.63 -4.14
CA SER A 162 22.02 19.55 -5.08
C SER A 162 23.13 18.86 -5.87
N GLU A 163 22.98 18.80 -7.20
CA GLU A 163 24.04 18.38 -8.13
C GLU A 163 25.28 19.26 -8.05
N THR A 164 25.12 20.52 -7.64
CA THR A 164 26.20 21.52 -7.64
C THR A 164 26.98 21.55 -6.33
N ASP A 165 26.50 20.89 -5.27
CA ASP A 165 27.23 20.78 -4.01
C ASP A 165 28.29 19.67 -4.13
N PRO A 166 29.59 20.02 -4.03
CA PRO A 166 30.69 19.05 -4.18
C PRO A 166 30.89 18.16 -2.94
N GLY A 167 30.06 18.28 -1.91
CA GLY A 167 30.12 17.51 -0.67
C GLY A 167 29.28 16.22 -0.68
N ILE A 168 29.49 15.39 0.36
CA ILE A 168 28.56 14.30 0.66
C ILE A 168 27.29 14.93 1.23
N GLN A 169 26.13 14.51 0.72
CA GLN A 169 24.83 15.05 1.11
C GLN A 169 23.94 13.94 1.70
N LEU A 170 23.02 14.33 2.58
CA LEU A 170 21.92 13.50 3.07
C LEU A 170 20.61 14.19 2.70
N SER A 171 19.77 13.52 1.93
CA SER A 171 18.49 14.07 1.47
C SER A 171 17.41 12.98 1.46
N PRO A 172 16.12 13.34 1.28
CA PRO A 172 15.09 12.38 0.90
C PRO A 172 15.51 11.56 -0.31
N SER A 173 15.11 10.30 -0.32
CA SER A 173 15.42 9.40 -1.42
C SER A 173 14.60 9.72 -2.66
N SER A 174 15.27 9.90 -3.79
CA SER A 174 14.61 10.03 -5.10
C SER A 174 14.19 8.66 -5.67
N SER A 175 14.72 7.55 -5.14
CA SER A 175 14.43 6.19 -5.63
C SER A 175 13.11 5.65 -5.12
N ASN A 176 12.54 6.23 -4.05
CA ASN A 176 11.26 5.81 -3.48
C ASN A 176 10.37 7.00 -3.09
N VAL A 177 9.78 7.65 -4.09
CA VAL A 177 8.83 8.76 -3.93
C VAL A 177 7.60 8.38 -3.08
N ASN A 178 7.33 7.08 -2.92
CA ASN A 178 6.19 6.56 -2.16
C ASN A 178 6.48 6.38 -0.67
N ASN A 179 7.74 6.50 -0.22
CA ASN A 179 8.10 6.45 1.19
C ASN A 179 8.96 7.68 1.58
N PRO A 180 8.37 8.73 2.17
CA PRO A 180 9.08 9.97 2.46
C PRO A 180 10.18 9.82 3.53
N ASP A 181 10.16 8.72 4.29
CA ASP A 181 11.17 8.44 5.31
C ASP A 181 12.44 7.78 4.74
N ASP A 182 12.40 7.28 3.50
CA ASP A 182 13.61 6.75 2.86
C ASP A 182 14.56 7.91 2.54
N LEU A 183 15.83 7.74 2.90
CA LEU A 183 16.87 8.76 2.71
C LEU A 183 17.95 8.23 1.78
N THR A 184 18.67 9.14 1.14
CA THR A 184 19.84 8.80 0.33
C THR A 184 21.04 9.60 0.80
N VAL A 185 22.17 8.91 0.97
CA VAL A 185 23.50 9.50 1.09
C VAL A 185 24.10 9.57 -0.30
N THR A 186 24.35 10.79 -0.75
CA THR A 186 24.90 11.07 -2.09
C THR A 186 26.36 11.45 -1.96
N TYR A 187 27.23 10.70 -2.63
CA TYR A 187 28.65 11.03 -2.73
C TYR A 187 28.89 11.96 -3.92
N PRO A 188 29.92 12.83 -3.86
CA PRO A 188 30.24 13.75 -4.95
C PRO A 188 30.45 13.01 -6.25
N PHE A 189 29.67 13.36 -7.28
CA PHE A 189 29.81 12.85 -8.63
C PHE A 189 30.54 13.88 -9.48
N ILE A 190 31.64 13.50 -10.12
CA ILE A 190 32.36 14.34 -11.08
C ILE A 190 32.42 13.58 -12.40
N GLU A 191 31.82 14.15 -13.44
CA GLU A 191 31.78 13.54 -14.77
C GLU A 191 33.22 13.22 -15.27
N GLY A 192 33.46 11.97 -15.64
CA GLY A 192 34.77 11.47 -16.09
C GLY A 192 35.72 10.98 -14.98
N LEU A 193 35.31 11.03 -13.71
CA LEU A 193 36.00 10.39 -12.59
C LEU A 193 35.15 9.23 -12.07
N ASP A 194 35.70 8.01 -12.08
CA ASP A 194 35.05 6.86 -11.47
C ASP A 194 34.95 7.07 -9.95
N VAL A 195 33.74 7.27 -9.46
CA VAL A 195 33.42 7.31 -8.03
C VAL A 195 32.92 5.95 -7.64
N ASP A 196 33.72 5.19 -6.87
CA ASP A 196 33.26 3.95 -6.26
C ASP A 196 32.88 4.20 -4.80
N LYS A 197 31.57 4.18 -4.48
CA LYS A 197 31.06 4.30 -3.12
C LYS A 197 31.71 3.34 -2.14
N LYS A 198 32.22 2.18 -2.57
CA LYS A 198 32.92 1.22 -1.69
C LYS A 198 34.19 1.80 -1.09
N THR A 199 34.79 2.79 -1.74
CA THR A 199 35.97 3.50 -1.25
C THR A 199 35.63 4.72 -0.37
N GLN A 200 34.34 5.08 -0.30
CA GLN A 200 33.86 6.23 0.45
C GLN A 200 33.49 5.86 1.91
N PRO A 201 33.49 6.84 2.83
CA PRO A 201 33.05 6.63 4.21
C PRO A 201 31.56 6.25 4.27
N GLN A 202 31.27 5.02 4.69
CA GLN A 202 29.91 4.48 4.76
C GLN A 202 29.09 5.07 5.92
N PRO A 203 27.76 5.20 5.77
CA PRO A 203 26.89 5.60 6.87
C PRO A 203 26.84 4.52 7.96
N VAL A 204 26.99 4.92 9.22
CA VAL A 204 27.01 4.00 10.38
C VAL A 204 25.94 4.27 11.41
N SER A 205 25.45 5.52 11.51
CA SER A 205 24.33 5.85 12.39
C SER A 205 23.52 7.01 11.84
N LEU A 206 22.19 6.92 11.92
CA LEU A 206 21.25 7.96 11.50
C LEU A 206 20.63 8.63 12.73
N GLN A 207 20.71 9.96 12.79
CA GLN A 207 20.18 10.77 13.88
C GLN A 207 18.88 11.47 13.48
N GLY A 208 17.95 11.52 14.43
CA GLY A 208 16.66 12.17 14.23
C GLY A 208 15.90 12.38 15.53
N LYS A 209 14.63 12.73 15.42
CA LYS A 209 13.67 12.77 16.53
C LYS A 209 12.39 12.10 16.09
N VAL A 210 11.81 11.30 16.97
CA VAL A 210 10.47 10.76 16.79
C VAL A 210 9.52 11.41 17.79
N GLU A 211 8.32 11.73 17.32
CA GLU A 211 7.19 12.15 18.13
C GLU A 211 6.01 11.21 17.88
N VAL A 212 5.33 10.81 18.96
CA VAL A 212 4.09 10.02 18.90
C VAL A 212 3.07 10.62 19.86
N ILE A 213 1.85 10.85 19.37
CA ILE A 213 0.75 11.46 20.12
C ILE A 213 -0.26 10.37 20.49
N THR A 214 -0.28 9.98 21.76
CA THR A 214 -1.21 8.98 22.28
C THR A 214 -2.52 9.65 22.72
N PRO A 215 -3.69 9.23 22.21
CA PRO A 215 -4.97 9.79 22.65
C PRO A 215 -5.34 9.34 24.07
N ARG A 216 -6.26 10.07 24.72
CA ARG A 216 -6.87 9.69 26.00
C ARG A 216 -7.49 8.30 25.93
N ARG A 217 -8.21 8.05 24.82
CA ARG A 217 -8.89 6.79 24.54
C ARG A 217 -9.15 6.63 23.05
N LEU A 218 -9.43 5.40 22.64
CA LEU A 218 -9.99 5.04 21.35
C LEU A 218 -11.36 4.42 21.61
N PHE A 219 -12.37 4.83 20.85
CA PHE A 219 -13.71 4.25 20.93
C PHE A 219 -14.24 3.86 19.56
N SER A 220 -14.84 2.67 19.44
CA SER A 220 -15.28 2.09 18.18
C SER A 220 -16.80 2.00 18.09
N PHE A 221 -17.37 2.55 17.02
CA PHE A 221 -18.77 2.43 16.64
C PHE A 221 -18.92 1.38 15.54
N ASN A 222 -19.70 0.34 15.79
CA ASN A 222 -20.08 -0.63 14.77
C ASN A 222 -21.38 -0.17 14.09
N LEU A 223 -21.31 0.09 12.79
CA LEU A 223 -22.37 0.68 11.98
C LEU A 223 -22.69 -0.23 10.79
N SER A 224 -23.93 -0.13 10.32
CA SER A 224 -24.45 -0.91 9.18
C SER A 224 -25.37 -0.04 8.32
N GLN A 225 -25.93 -0.61 7.25
CA GLN A 225 -26.94 0.06 6.43
C GLN A 225 -28.12 0.61 7.25
N LYS A 226 -28.44 0.01 8.40
CA LYS A 226 -29.54 0.43 9.29
C LYS A 226 -29.24 1.72 10.04
N ASP A 227 -27.96 2.05 10.21
CA ASP A 227 -27.50 3.23 10.96
C ASP A 227 -27.34 4.46 10.03
N VAL A 228 -27.59 4.33 8.72
CA VAL A 228 -27.51 5.46 7.76
C VAL A 228 -28.49 6.57 8.16
N GLY A 229 -27.98 7.80 8.24
CA GLY A 229 -28.69 8.99 8.70
C GLY A 229 -28.81 9.11 10.22
N GLN A 230 -28.29 8.15 11.00
CA GLN A 230 -28.35 8.18 12.46
C GLN A 230 -27.01 8.64 13.06
N THR A 231 -27.10 9.49 14.09
CA THR A 231 -25.95 9.85 14.93
C THR A 231 -25.87 8.90 16.13
N ARG A 232 -24.71 8.29 16.31
CA ARG A 232 -24.33 7.53 17.51
C ARG A 232 -23.42 8.39 18.37
N THR A 233 -23.59 8.32 19.68
CA THR A 233 -22.82 9.13 20.65
C THR A 233 -22.32 8.25 21.79
N ASP A 234 -21.09 8.46 22.20
CA ASP A 234 -20.48 7.89 23.41
C ASP A 234 -19.69 8.98 24.14
N ASP A 235 -20.19 9.40 25.31
CA ASP A 235 -19.61 10.49 26.12
C ASP A 235 -19.41 11.77 25.27
N ASN A 236 -18.17 12.16 24.97
CA ASN A 236 -17.82 13.34 24.19
C ASN A 236 -17.79 13.13 22.67
N LEU A 237 -17.84 11.88 22.21
CA LEU A 237 -17.64 11.51 20.81
C LEU A 237 -18.98 11.23 20.14
N SER A 238 -19.17 11.73 18.91
CA SER A 238 -20.32 11.40 18.08
C SER A 238 -19.91 11.08 16.65
N VAL A 239 -20.55 10.07 16.06
CA VAL A 239 -20.36 9.65 14.67
C VAL A 239 -21.72 9.54 13.99
N THR A 240 -21.83 10.07 12.77
CA THR A 240 -23.01 9.93 11.91
C THR A 240 -22.60 9.22 10.64
N LEU A 241 -23.27 8.11 10.31
CA LEU A 241 -23.12 7.47 9.00
C LEU A 241 -24.00 8.19 8.00
N LEU A 242 -23.42 9.03 7.16
CA LEU A 242 -24.17 9.80 6.16
C LEU A 242 -24.61 8.91 5.00
N LYS A 243 -23.71 8.03 4.55
CA LYS A 243 -23.96 7.14 3.41
C LYS A 243 -23.15 5.85 3.54
N LEU A 244 -23.78 4.75 3.16
CA LEU A 244 -23.10 3.47 2.94
C LEU A 244 -23.46 2.99 1.53
N ALA A 245 -22.47 2.99 0.65
CA ALA A 245 -22.58 2.54 -0.73
C ALA A 245 -21.87 1.19 -0.89
N LYS A 246 -21.85 0.66 -2.11
CA LYS A 246 -21.28 -0.67 -2.39
C LYS A 246 -19.85 -0.81 -1.86
N ASN A 247 -18.98 0.16 -2.09
CA ASN A 247 -17.55 0.08 -1.77
C ASN A 247 -17.01 1.32 -1.04
N TYR A 248 -17.88 2.20 -0.54
CA TYR A 248 -17.47 3.36 0.23
C TYR A 248 -18.49 3.74 1.30
N ALA A 249 -18.03 4.46 2.31
CA ALA A 249 -18.86 5.05 3.34
C ALA A 249 -18.53 6.54 3.50
N GLU A 250 -19.55 7.35 3.80
CA GLU A 250 -19.40 8.75 4.18
C GLU A 250 -19.80 8.88 5.65
N VAL A 251 -18.91 9.41 6.47
CA VAL A 251 -19.10 9.59 7.90
C VAL A 251 -18.79 11.01 8.31
N GLU A 252 -19.53 11.50 9.29
CA GLU A 252 -19.20 12.71 10.04
C GLU A 252 -18.85 12.33 11.48
N PHE A 253 -17.89 13.02 12.07
CA PHE A 253 -17.62 12.90 13.48
C PHE A 253 -17.46 14.26 14.16
N SER A 254 -17.70 14.28 15.47
CA SER A 254 -17.41 15.41 16.33
C SER A 254 -16.95 14.97 17.70
N ASN A 255 -16.08 15.79 18.30
CA ASN A 255 -15.75 15.74 19.72
C ASN A 255 -16.26 17.04 20.36
N ASN A 256 -17.09 16.94 21.40
CA ASN A 256 -17.64 18.13 22.07
C ASN A 256 -16.71 18.71 23.14
N LEU A 257 -15.57 18.05 23.41
CA LEU A 257 -14.49 18.58 24.23
C LEU A 257 -13.43 19.24 23.34
N PRO A 258 -12.79 20.32 23.82
CA PRO A 258 -11.67 20.94 23.10
C PRO A 258 -10.49 19.98 23.01
N LEU A 259 -9.61 20.23 22.03
CA LEU A 259 -8.32 19.54 21.95
C LEU A 259 -7.45 19.90 23.15
N ALA A 260 -6.61 18.95 23.58
CA ALA A 260 -5.63 19.18 24.61
C ALA A 260 -4.60 20.23 24.15
N PRO A 261 -4.13 21.13 25.03
CA PRO A 261 -3.13 22.15 24.67
C PRO A 261 -1.83 21.57 24.09
N GLU A 262 -1.45 20.37 24.51
CA GLU A 262 -0.22 19.70 24.08
C GLU A 262 -0.22 19.30 22.60
N VAL A 263 -1.39 19.27 21.97
CA VAL A 263 -1.58 18.91 20.56
C VAL A 263 -2.20 20.05 19.75
N GLU A 264 -2.19 21.27 20.29
CA GLU A 264 -2.61 22.47 19.57
C GLU A 264 -1.72 22.68 18.34
N GLY A 265 -2.34 22.89 17.17
CA GLY A 265 -1.64 23.01 15.90
C GLY A 265 -1.16 21.70 15.26
N ALA A 266 -1.31 20.54 15.93
CA ALA A 266 -0.98 19.25 15.32
C ALA A 266 -2.01 18.87 14.24
N GLN A 267 -1.52 18.36 13.10
CA GLN A 267 -2.39 17.78 12.05
C GLN A 267 -2.86 16.39 12.48
N LEU A 268 -4.00 16.35 13.18
CA LEU A 268 -4.58 15.12 13.71
C LEU A 268 -5.65 14.57 12.77
N ASN A 269 -5.47 13.33 12.32
CA ASN A 269 -6.56 12.51 11.76
C ASN A 269 -7.06 11.52 12.84
N PRO A 270 -8.16 11.83 13.55
CA PRO A 270 -8.61 11.02 14.67
C PRO A 270 -9.52 9.86 14.26
N LEU A 271 -9.66 9.56 12.96
CA LEU A 271 -10.52 8.48 12.50
C LEU A 271 -9.73 7.30 11.94
N ILE A 272 -10.07 6.12 12.46
CA ILE A 272 -9.74 4.84 11.87
C ILE A 272 -11.05 4.21 11.41
N VAL A 273 -11.18 3.96 10.11
CA VAL A 273 -12.40 3.40 9.53
C VAL A 273 -12.07 2.09 8.83
N GLN A 274 -12.63 1.00 9.35
CA GLN A 274 -12.48 -0.34 8.81
C GLN A 274 -13.83 -0.84 8.29
N ALA A 275 -13.82 -1.67 7.25
CA ALA A 275 -15.01 -2.27 6.70
C ALA A 275 -14.87 -3.79 6.65
N ARG A 276 -15.98 -4.50 6.82
CA ARG A 276 -16.08 -5.94 6.58
C ARG A 276 -17.09 -6.24 5.50
N ASP A 277 -16.84 -7.30 4.74
CA ASP A 277 -17.83 -7.84 3.82
C ASP A 277 -18.81 -8.79 4.52
N THR A 278 -19.74 -9.37 3.76
CA THR A 278 -20.76 -10.31 4.27
C THR A 278 -20.19 -11.60 4.87
N THR A 279 -18.91 -11.92 4.62
CA THR A 279 -18.23 -13.07 5.23
C THR A 279 -17.58 -12.71 6.58
N GLY A 280 -17.57 -11.42 6.93
CA GLY A 280 -16.93 -10.89 8.13
C GLY A 280 -15.44 -10.59 7.95
N GLN A 281 -14.89 -10.70 6.74
CA GLN A 281 -13.49 -10.41 6.45
C GLN A 281 -13.26 -8.90 6.29
N TYR A 282 -12.18 -8.38 6.87
CA TYR A 282 -11.80 -6.98 6.77
C TYR A 282 -11.30 -6.63 5.37
N LEU A 283 -11.71 -5.47 4.85
CA LEU A 283 -11.34 -4.98 3.52
C LEU A 283 -10.13 -4.04 3.58
N VAL A 284 -9.27 -4.11 2.57
CA VAL A 284 -8.20 -3.12 2.35
C VAL A 284 -8.82 -1.78 1.99
N ARG A 285 -8.25 -0.71 2.54
CA ARG A 285 -8.68 0.66 2.24
C ARG A 285 -8.11 1.08 0.88
N ALA A 286 -8.98 1.59 0.00
CA ALA A 286 -8.59 2.06 -1.32
C ALA A 286 -8.18 3.55 -1.31
N GLY A 287 -8.74 4.34 -0.39
CA GLY A 287 -8.43 5.77 -0.25
C GLY A 287 -9.47 6.52 0.57
N SER A 288 -9.28 7.82 0.74
CA SER A 288 -10.32 8.70 1.30
C SER A 288 -10.28 10.11 0.76
N ILE A 289 -11.44 10.76 0.87
CA ILE A 289 -11.64 12.20 0.69
C ILE A 289 -12.13 12.77 2.04
N ASN A 290 -11.51 13.84 2.52
CA ASN A 290 -11.82 14.40 3.85
C ASN A 290 -12.66 15.69 3.73
N GLU A 291 -12.76 16.24 2.52
CA GLU A 291 -13.51 17.43 2.19
C GLU A 291 -14.97 17.08 1.89
N SER A 292 -15.90 17.71 2.61
CA SER A 292 -17.33 17.56 2.33
C SER A 292 -17.72 18.28 1.04
N PRO A 293 -18.84 17.91 0.37
CA PRO A 293 -19.32 18.65 -0.79
C PRO A 293 -19.56 20.15 -0.51
N ALA A 294 -19.99 20.50 0.71
CA ALA A 294 -20.16 21.88 1.15
C ALA A 294 -18.83 22.63 1.25
N GLN A 295 -17.79 21.96 1.75
CA GLN A 295 -16.44 22.50 1.86
C GLN A 295 -15.78 22.69 0.49
N VAL A 296 -15.94 21.73 -0.43
CA VAL A 296 -15.50 21.88 -1.82
C VAL A 296 -16.18 23.09 -2.48
N SER A 297 -17.51 23.19 -2.33
CA SER A 297 -18.28 24.33 -2.88
C SER A 297 -17.83 25.68 -2.29
N PHE A 298 -17.37 25.69 -1.04
CA PHE A 298 -16.84 26.88 -0.39
C PHE A 298 -15.47 27.28 -0.96
N TYR A 299 -14.57 26.32 -1.14
CA TYR A 299 -13.27 26.55 -1.78
C TYR A 299 -13.39 26.99 -3.24
N GLU A 300 -14.32 26.42 -4.01
CA GLU A 300 -14.60 26.86 -5.37
C GLU A 300 -15.07 28.33 -5.42
N LYS A 301 -15.87 28.76 -4.45
CA LYS A 301 -16.28 30.17 -4.32
C LYS A 301 -15.12 31.09 -3.97
N GLN A 302 -14.24 30.68 -3.04
CA GLN A 302 -13.03 31.44 -2.72
C GLN A 302 -12.11 31.56 -3.94
N LEU A 303 -11.88 30.47 -4.67
CA LEU A 303 -11.08 30.50 -5.90
C LEU A 303 -11.66 31.46 -6.93
N ALA A 304 -12.97 31.38 -7.18
CA ALA A 304 -13.65 32.28 -8.09
C ALA A 304 -13.57 33.74 -7.64
N HIS A 305 -13.56 34.01 -6.33
CA HIS A 305 -13.37 35.35 -5.78
C HIS A 305 -11.94 35.85 -5.99
N LEU A 306 -10.92 35.03 -5.69
CA LEU A 306 -9.52 35.34 -5.91
C LEU A 306 -9.23 35.66 -7.39
N GLN A 307 -9.80 34.88 -8.32
CA GLN A 307 -9.63 35.08 -9.76
C GLN A 307 -10.23 36.39 -10.28
N GLN A 308 -11.10 37.06 -9.52
CA GLN A 308 -11.64 38.39 -9.87
C GLN A 308 -10.75 39.54 -9.39
N GLN A 309 -9.79 39.26 -8.51
CA GLN A 309 -8.89 40.27 -7.96
C GLN A 309 -7.76 40.57 -8.94
N LYS A 310 -7.25 41.80 -8.89
CA LYS A 310 -6.08 42.21 -9.70
C LYS A 310 -4.78 42.25 -8.90
N THR A 311 -4.89 42.44 -7.59
CA THR A 311 -3.76 42.64 -6.67
C THR A 311 -4.11 42.04 -5.32
N TRP A 312 -3.11 41.55 -4.59
CA TRP A 312 -3.29 41.14 -3.21
C TRP A 312 -3.40 42.35 -2.29
N SER A 313 -4.24 42.27 -1.26
CA SER A 313 -4.35 43.32 -0.23
C SER A 313 -4.57 42.71 1.15
N GLU A 314 -4.15 43.42 2.21
CA GLU A 314 -4.41 43.01 3.60
C GLU A 314 -5.91 42.85 3.88
N ALA A 315 -6.75 43.66 3.23
CA ALA A 315 -8.19 43.56 3.37
C ALA A 315 -8.75 42.25 2.77
N LEU A 316 -8.23 41.83 1.62
CA LEU A 316 -8.58 40.55 0.99
C LEU A 316 -8.13 39.37 1.85
N GLU A 317 -6.89 39.41 2.33
CA GLU A 317 -6.32 38.38 3.22
C GLU A 317 -7.19 38.18 4.46
N LYS A 318 -7.49 39.29 5.16
CA LYS A 318 -8.37 39.26 6.32
C LYS A 318 -9.78 38.77 5.99
N GLN A 319 -10.33 39.15 4.84
CA GLN A 319 -11.65 38.67 4.42
C GLN A 319 -11.65 37.15 4.24
N LEU A 320 -10.63 36.58 3.59
CA LEU A 320 -10.50 35.14 3.39
C LEU A 320 -10.34 34.39 4.72
N GLU A 321 -9.54 34.93 5.64
CA GLU A 321 -9.40 34.39 7.01
C GLU A 321 -10.72 34.41 7.78
N ASP A 322 -11.43 35.54 7.74
CA ASP A 322 -12.72 35.70 8.41
C ASP A 322 -13.78 34.75 7.81
N GLU A 323 -13.83 34.60 6.48
CA GLU A 323 -14.72 33.67 5.77
C GLU A 323 -14.40 32.21 6.11
N GLN A 324 -13.12 31.85 6.15
CA GLN A 324 -12.66 30.51 6.54
C GLN A 324 -13.06 30.20 7.98
N HIS A 325 -12.79 31.11 8.92
CA HIS A 325 -13.18 30.95 10.32
C HIS A 325 -14.69 30.84 10.49
N ALA A 326 -15.47 31.66 9.77
CA ALA A 326 -16.93 31.59 9.81
C ALA A 326 -17.45 30.26 9.26
N PHE A 327 -16.86 29.74 8.19
CA PHE A 327 -17.19 28.43 7.64
C PHE A 327 -16.92 27.31 8.64
N GLU A 328 -15.75 27.30 9.26
CA GLU A 328 -15.34 26.29 10.26
C GLU A 328 -16.23 26.31 11.51
N GLN A 329 -16.62 27.50 12.00
CA GLN A 329 -17.54 27.63 13.13
C GLN A 329 -18.93 27.05 12.83
N GLN A 330 -19.40 27.16 11.58
CA GLN A 330 -20.68 26.59 11.15
C GLN A 330 -20.60 25.09 10.89
N HIS A 331 -19.40 24.55 10.65
CA HIS A 331 -19.17 23.14 10.32
C HIS A 331 -18.19 22.49 11.33
N PRO A 332 -18.57 22.38 12.62
CA PRO A 332 -17.70 21.83 13.67
C PRO A 332 -17.49 20.31 13.54
N ARG A 333 -18.24 19.65 12.66
CA ARG A 333 -18.12 18.22 12.37
C ARG A 333 -17.12 18.02 11.25
N ARG A 334 -16.27 17.00 11.41
CA ARG A 334 -15.31 16.62 10.38
C ARG A 334 -15.88 15.49 9.53
N TYR A 335 -15.71 15.62 8.24
CA TYR A 335 -16.20 14.68 7.24
C TYR A 335 -15.12 13.68 6.83
N ASN A 336 -15.54 12.46 6.48
CA ASN A 336 -14.66 11.47 5.87
C ASN A 336 -15.43 10.57 4.91
N LYS A 337 -15.00 10.51 3.65
CA LYS A 337 -15.45 9.52 2.67
C LYS A 337 -14.34 8.49 2.48
N VAL A 338 -14.58 7.25 2.89
CA VAL A 338 -13.60 6.17 2.83
C VAL A 338 -14.01 5.14 1.81
N TYR A 339 -13.09 4.79 0.91
CA TYR A 339 -13.26 3.78 -0.12
C TYR A 339 -12.54 2.49 0.29
N PHE A 340 -13.12 1.35 -0.11
CA PHE A 340 -12.62 0.02 0.19
C PHE A 340 -12.51 -0.83 -1.07
N ASN A 341 -11.52 -1.71 -1.06
CA ASN A 341 -11.34 -2.73 -2.08
C ASN A 341 -12.30 -3.89 -1.82
N GLY A 342 -13.57 -3.70 -2.16
CA GLY A 342 -14.60 -4.75 -2.04
C GLY A 342 -15.97 -4.23 -1.61
N PRO A 343 -17.00 -5.10 -1.64
CA PRO A 343 -18.32 -4.76 -1.16
C PRO A 343 -18.37 -4.65 0.38
N VAL A 344 -18.89 -3.54 0.90
CA VAL A 344 -19.02 -3.28 2.35
C VAL A 344 -20.37 -3.77 2.87
N ASP A 345 -20.34 -4.54 3.96
CA ASP A 345 -21.53 -4.96 4.72
C ASP A 345 -21.63 -4.20 6.05
N THR A 346 -20.54 -4.18 6.81
CA THR A 346 -20.47 -3.48 8.11
C THR A 346 -19.25 -2.57 8.17
N LEU A 347 -19.37 -1.50 8.97
CA LEU A 347 -18.35 -0.45 9.14
C LEU A 347 -18.00 -0.33 10.63
N GLU A 348 -16.71 -0.37 10.95
CA GLU A 348 -16.17 -0.07 12.27
C GLU A 348 -15.48 1.30 12.21
N VAL A 349 -16.12 2.31 12.82
CA VAL A 349 -15.60 3.68 12.89
C VAL A 349 -15.01 3.90 14.28
N SER A 350 -13.70 4.00 14.36
CA SER A 350 -12.96 4.23 15.60
C SER A 350 -12.44 5.65 15.67
N VAL A 351 -12.73 6.31 16.79
CA VAL A 351 -12.39 7.72 17.02
C VAL A 351 -11.33 7.80 18.13
N LEU A 352 -10.22 8.48 17.82
CA LEU A 352 -9.14 8.82 18.74
C LEU A 352 -9.49 10.10 19.49
N ASP A 353 -9.66 10.01 20.81
CA ASP A 353 -10.04 11.14 21.66
C ASP A 353 -8.81 11.90 22.14
N PHE A 354 -8.56 13.06 21.54
CA PHE A 354 -7.47 13.98 21.91
C PHE A 354 -7.91 15.12 22.84
N SER A 355 -9.02 14.96 23.58
CA SER A 355 -9.38 15.88 24.68
C SER A 355 -8.36 15.89 25.83
N SER A 356 -7.57 14.81 25.90
CA SER A 356 -6.30 14.73 26.62
C SER A 356 -5.36 13.89 25.74
N ALA A 357 -4.06 14.16 25.78
CA ALA A 357 -3.08 13.42 24.99
C ALA A 357 -1.75 13.30 25.75
N THR A 358 -1.01 12.22 25.46
CA THR A 358 0.37 12.05 25.90
C THR A 358 1.28 12.16 24.68
N VAL A 359 2.16 13.15 24.66
CA VAL A 359 3.14 13.33 23.58
C VAL A 359 4.47 12.74 24.01
N THR A 360 4.86 11.64 23.37
CA THR A 360 6.16 10.98 23.58
C THR A 360 7.15 11.50 22.55
N ARG A 361 8.26 12.10 23.00
CA ARG A 361 9.36 12.57 22.14
C ARG A 361 10.63 11.81 22.50
N LYS A 362 11.34 11.29 21.49
CA LYS A 362 12.61 10.60 21.70
C LYS A 362 13.63 11.02 20.64
N ALA A 363 14.84 11.35 21.08
CA ALA A 363 15.98 11.49 20.17
C ALA A 363 16.37 10.10 19.65
N LEU A 364 16.63 10.01 18.35
CA LEU A 364 17.03 8.81 17.65
C LEU A 364 18.53 8.86 17.36
N ASP A 365 19.21 7.76 17.63
CA ASP A 365 20.57 7.47 17.17
C ASP A 365 20.57 5.99 16.74
N LEU A 366 20.18 5.76 15.49
CA LEU A 366 19.86 4.44 14.96
C LEU A 366 21.05 3.86 14.20
N PRO A 367 21.57 2.69 14.59
CA PRO A 367 22.65 2.06 13.86
C PRO A 367 22.17 1.66 12.45
N VAL A 368 22.99 1.96 11.44
CA VAL A 368 22.76 1.50 10.07
C VAL A 368 23.23 0.05 9.96
N ARG A 369 22.34 -0.83 9.53
CA ARG A 369 22.58 -2.27 9.39
C ARG A 369 22.64 -2.67 7.93
N THR A 370 23.62 -3.48 7.55
CA THR A 370 23.78 -3.95 6.17
C THR A 370 23.38 -5.42 6.07
N PHE A 371 22.29 -5.68 5.36
CA PHE A 371 21.82 -7.02 5.05
C PHE A 371 21.59 -7.13 3.54
N SER A 372 22.39 -7.96 2.88
CA SER A 372 22.12 -8.36 1.50
C SER A 372 21.16 -9.54 1.51
N GLN A 373 20.18 -9.58 0.60
CA GLN A 373 19.25 -10.71 0.51
C GLN A 373 19.97 -12.03 0.25
N HIS A 374 21.09 -11.97 -0.47
CA HIS A 374 22.01 -13.06 -0.75
C HIS A 374 23.41 -12.69 -0.27
N THR A 375 24.09 -13.61 0.41
CA THR A 375 25.48 -13.43 0.87
C THR A 375 26.26 -14.73 0.77
N THR A 376 27.56 -14.63 0.55
CA THR A 376 28.48 -15.79 0.61
C THR A 376 29.18 -15.91 1.97
N ASP A 377 28.98 -14.92 2.86
CA ASP A 377 29.46 -15.01 4.25
C ASP A 377 28.74 -16.15 4.96
N LYS A 378 29.44 -16.89 5.80
CA LYS A 378 28.85 -17.97 6.62
C LYS A 378 28.47 -17.49 8.02
N ALA A 379 28.96 -16.32 8.43
CA ALA A 379 28.61 -15.73 9.70
C ALA A 379 27.20 -15.13 9.66
N ILE A 380 26.40 -15.47 10.67
CA ILE A 380 25.05 -14.90 10.83
C ILE A 380 25.21 -13.56 11.56
N GLN A 381 24.87 -12.47 10.88
CA GLN A 381 24.90 -11.14 11.50
C GLN A 381 23.77 -10.99 12.52
N PRO A 382 24.02 -10.42 13.71
CA PRO A 382 22.97 -10.23 14.70
C PRO A 382 22.06 -9.04 14.35
N LEU A 383 20.76 -9.24 14.52
CA LEU A 383 19.74 -8.19 14.49
C LEU A 383 18.72 -8.51 15.56
N ASP A 384 18.86 -7.91 16.75
CA ASP A 384 18.02 -8.20 17.92
C ASP A 384 17.35 -6.91 18.42
N PRO A 385 16.29 -6.44 17.74
CA PRO A 385 15.48 -5.36 18.27
C PRO A 385 14.84 -5.85 19.58
N ALA A 386 14.99 -5.06 20.65
CA ALA A 386 14.55 -5.41 21.99
C ALA A 386 13.03 -5.25 22.20
N VAL A 387 12.23 -5.66 21.22
CA VAL A 387 10.77 -5.56 21.21
C VAL A 387 10.15 -6.82 20.61
N VAL A 388 8.86 -7.04 20.91
CA VAL A 388 8.07 -8.13 20.34
C VAL A 388 6.95 -7.53 19.49
N VAL A 389 6.81 -8.04 18.27
CA VAL A 389 5.77 -7.62 17.33
C VAL A 389 5.13 -8.87 16.76
N TYR A 390 3.80 -8.89 16.78
CA TYR A 390 3.03 -10.05 16.33
C TYR A 390 2.56 -9.88 14.90
N ASP A 391 2.41 -11.02 14.21
CA ASP A 391 1.81 -11.11 12.88
C ASP A 391 0.35 -11.55 13.00
N ASP A 392 -0.55 -10.56 13.02
CA ASP A 392 -2.00 -10.78 13.09
C ASP A 392 -2.60 -11.27 11.76
N LEU A 393 -1.84 -11.22 10.66
CA LEU A 393 -2.26 -11.77 9.36
C LEU A 393 -2.04 -13.27 9.29
N ALA A 394 -0.97 -13.77 9.92
CA ALA A 394 -0.58 -15.18 9.85
C ALA A 394 -1.74 -16.15 10.15
N PRO A 395 -2.54 -16.02 11.24
CA PRO A 395 -3.63 -16.95 11.52
C PRO A 395 -4.66 -17.10 10.39
N ASN A 396 -4.99 -16.00 9.70
CA ASN A 396 -5.94 -16.03 8.59
C ASN A 396 -5.30 -16.48 7.29
N TRP A 397 -4.07 -16.02 7.00
CA TRP A 397 -3.30 -16.42 5.83
C TRP A 397 -3.08 -17.94 5.79
N LEU A 398 -2.72 -18.51 6.94
CA LEU A 398 -2.39 -19.93 7.07
C LEU A 398 -3.60 -20.86 6.91
N LYS A 399 -4.85 -20.36 6.97
CA LYS A 399 -6.04 -21.15 6.59
C LYS A 399 -5.99 -21.55 5.11
N GLY A 400 -5.30 -20.79 4.27
CA GLY A 400 -5.09 -21.12 2.87
C GLY A 400 -4.27 -22.39 2.64
N ALA A 401 -3.56 -22.91 3.65
CA ALA A 401 -2.86 -24.19 3.56
C ALA A 401 -3.81 -25.39 3.39
N SER A 402 -5.09 -25.23 3.74
CA SER A 402 -6.15 -26.23 3.55
C SER A 402 -7.14 -25.83 2.45
N LEU A 403 -6.69 -25.05 1.46
CA LEU A 403 -7.52 -24.65 0.32
C LEU A 403 -8.05 -25.88 -0.43
N THR A 404 -9.35 -25.91 -0.69
CA THR A 404 -10.00 -26.99 -1.44
C THR A 404 -10.11 -26.65 -2.94
N GLU A 405 -10.35 -27.67 -3.77
CA GLU A 405 -10.60 -27.49 -5.20
C GLU A 405 -11.83 -26.58 -5.43
N GLU A 406 -12.90 -26.78 -4.66
CA GLU A 406 -14.11 -25.99 -4.76
C GLU A 406 -13.86 -24.51 -4.41
N GLU A 407 -13.09 -24.25 -3.35
CA GLU A 407 -12.71 -22.89 -2.94
C GLU A 407 -11.80 -22.21 -3.97
N LEU A 408 -10.84 -22.95 -4.54
CA LEU A 408 -9.96 -22.45 -5.61
C LEU A 408 -10.80 -22.05 -6.84
N LYS A 409 -11.68 -22.94 -7.32
CA LYS A 409 -12.55 -22.68 -8.48
C LYS A 409 -13.52 -21.53 -8.23
N ALA A 410 -14.11 -21.45 -7.02
CA ALA A 410 -15.01 -20.37 -6.65
C ALA A 410 -14.31 -19.00 -6.60
N GLY A 411 -12.98 -18.98 -6.41
CA GLY A 411 -12.16 -17.78 -6.39
C GLY A 411 -11.85 -17.18 -7.77
N ILE A 412 -12.10 -17.91 -8.86
CA ILE A 412 -11.75 -17.48 -10.22
C ILE A 412 -12.68 -16.39 -10.73
N ARG A 413 -12.09 -15.36 -11.32
CA ARG A 413 -12.75 -14.25 -12.00
C ARG A 413 -12.21 -14.17 -13.41
N ILE A 414 -13.10 -14.33 -14.38
CA ILE A 414 -12.76 -14.21 -15.79
C ILE A 414 -13.00 -12.77 -16.23
N HIS A 415 -11.98 -12.16 -16.82
CA HIS A 415 -12.08 -10.88 -17.50
C HIS A 415 -11.73 -11.06 -18.97
N GLN A 416 -12.43 -10.34 -19.85
CA GLN A 416 -12.12 -10.32 -21.28
C GLN A 416 -11.88 -8.87 -21.67
N SER A 417 -10.84 -8.64 -22.46
CA SER A 417 -10.47 -7.33 -22.97
C SER A 417 -10.12 -7.40 -24.45
N VAL A 418 -10.40 -6.32 -25.17
CA VAL A 418 -10.05 -6.13 -26.59
C VAL A 418 -9.43 -4.74 -26.73
N GLU A 419 -8.18 -4.58 -26.30
CA GLU A 419 -7.45 -3.31 -26.47
C GLU A 419 -7.16 -3.06 -27.96
N GLU A 420 -6.75 -4.11 -28.67
CA GLU A 420 -6.62 -4.11 -30.13
C GLU A 420 -7.05 -5.47 -30.71
N PRO A 421 -7.57 -5.51 -31.95
CA PRO A 421 -8.03 -6.76 -32.56
C PRO A 421 -6.95 -7.85 -32.64
N SER A 422 -5.68 -7.47 -32.74
CA SER A 422 -4.53 -8.39 -32.82
C SER A 422 -4.15 -9.06 -31.51
N ALA A 423 -4.64 -8.56 -30.36
CA ALA A 423 -4.20 -9.00 -29.04
C ALA A 423 -5.36 -9.05 -28.03
N ALA A 424 -6.52 -9.55 -28.45
CA ALA A 424 -7.64 -9.75 -27.55
C ALA A 424 -7.29 -10.81 -26.49
N ARG A 425 -7.76 -10.63 -25.24
CA ARG A 425 -7.33 -11.44 -24.10
C ARG A 425 -8.49 -11.91 -23.24
N ILE A 426 -8.40 -13.15 -22.77
CA ILE A 426 -9.20 -13.70 -21.67
C ILE A 426 -8.25 -13.97 -20.51
N GLU A 427 -8.52 -13.38 -19.35
CA GLU A 427 -7.71 -13.53 -18.14
C GLU A 427 -8.49 -14.25 -17.05
N PHE A 428 -7.88 -15.26 -16.44
CA PHE A 428 -8.42 -16.04 -15.34
C PHE A 428 -7.71 -15.64 -14.05
N SER A 429 -8.19 -14.57 -13.42
CA SER A 429 -7.59 -14.08 -12.18
C SER A 429 -8.19 -14.76 -10.95
N HIS A 430 -7.40 -14.96 -9.90
CA HIS A 430 -7.91 -15.29 -8.57
C HIS A 430 -7.22 -14.43 -7.50
N ARG A 431 -7.75 -14.51 -6.28
CA ARG A 431 -7.11 -13.90 -5.11
C ARG A 431 -5.80 -14.64 -4.82
N ARG A 432 -4.76 -13.90 -4.43
CA ARG A 432 -3.54 -14.54 -3.93
C ARG A 432 -3.88 -15.36 -2.69
N THR A 433 -3.46 -16.62 -2.67
CA THR A 433 -3.67 -17.57 -1.59
C THR A 433 -2.33 -18.14 -1.12
N PHE A 434 -2.32 -18.80 0.04
CA PHE A 434 -1.14 -19.49 0.55
C PHE A 434 -0.57 -20.51 -0.46
N ASN A 435 -1.46 -21.15 -1.23
CA ASN A 435 -1.13 -22.09 -2.28
C ASN A 435 -0.18 -21.50 -3.33
N ASP A 436 -0.35 -20.23 -3.68
CA ASP A 436 0.42 -19.56 -4.73
C ASP A 436 1.89 -19.39 -4.34
N GLU A 437 2.19 -19.37 -3.04
CA GLU A 437 3.57 -19.34 -2.56
C GLU A 437 4.27 -20.70 -2.74
N LEU A 438 3.50 -21.79 -2.80
CA LEU A 438 4.04 -23.14 -2.83
C LEU A 438 4.10 -23.76 -4.22
N LEU A 439 3.75 -23.03 -5.28
CA LEU A 439 3.78 -23.56 -6.65
C LEU A 439 5.19 -24.03 -7.05
N GLY A 440 6.21 -23.24 -6.74
CA GLY A 440 7.59 -23.51 -7.17
C GLY A 440 7.74 -23.52 -8.70
N ASP A 441 8.82 -24.12 -9.19
CA ASP A 441 9.16 -24.18 -10.63
C ASP A 441 8.71 -25.48 -11.31
N ASP A 442 8.19 -26.45 -10.55
CA ASP A 442 7.84 -27.81 -11.01
C ASP A 442 6.44 -27.89 -11.63
N PHE A 443 6.04 -26.92 -12.45
CA PHE A 443 4.73 -26.90 -13.09
C PHE A 443 4.74 -27.63 -14.44
N SER A 444 3.74 -28.48 -14.67
CA SER A 444 3.40 -28.99 -15.99
C SER A 444 1.93 -28.68 -16.24
N PRO A 445 1.59 -27.68 -17.07
CA PRO A 445 0.21 -27.22 -17.19
C PRO A 445 -0.72 -28.21 -17.89
N GLY A 446 -0.17 -29.27 -18.50
CA GLY A 446 -0.95 -30.22 -19.29
C GLY A 446 -1.60 -29.57 -20.53
N GLU A 447 -2.62 -30.21 -21.08
CA GLU A 447 -3.40 -29.65 -22.18
C GLU A 447 -4.40 -28.61 -21.66
N SER A 448 -4.50 -27.48 -22.37
CA SER A 448 -5.46 -26.39 -22.11
C SER A 448 -6.31 -26.15 -23.36
N PRO A 449 -7.27 -27.04 -23.67
CA PRO A 449 -8.07 -26.93 -24.88
C PRO A 449 -8.96 -25.70 -24.82
N VAL A 450 -9.01 -24.97 -25.93
CA VAL A 450 -9.88 -23.81 -26.14
C VAL A 450 -10.50 -23.93 -27.52
N THR A 451 -11.79 -23.63 -27.62
CA THR A 451 -12.54 -23.64 -28.87
C THR A 451 -13.43 -22.41 -28.93
N PHE A 452 -13.44 -21.76 -30.10
CA PHE A 452 -14.21 -20.55 -30.35
C PHE A 452 -15.45 -20.86 -31.18
N PHE A 453 -16.54 -20.16 -30.90
CA PHE A 453 -17.84 -20.34 -31.52
C PHE A 453 -18.43 -18.98 -31.91
N THR A 454 -19.30 -19.00 -32.92
CA THR A 454 -20.17 -17.87 -33.27
C THR A 454 -21.38 -17.79 -32.30
N GLU A 455 -22.31 -16.84 -32.51
CA GLU A 455 -23.44 -16.64 -31.58
C GLU A 455 -24.35 -17.89 -31.47
N LYS A 456 -24.86 -18.19 -30.26
CA LYS A 456 -25.77 -19.33 -30.03
C LYS A 456 -27.07 -19.18 -30.85
N ARG A 457 -27.41 -20.18 -31.68
CA ARG A 457 -28.75 -20.29 -32.29
C ARG A 457 -29.63 -21.24 -31.49
N SER A 458 -30.84 -20.81 -31.15
CA SER A 458 -31.83 -21.61 -30.39
C SER A 458 -31.31 -22.19 -29.07
N GLY A 459 -30.39 -21.47 -28.39
CA GLY A 459 -29.82 -21.86 -27.10
C GLY A 459 -28.71 -22.91 -27.17
N LYS A 460 -28.27 -23.33 -28.37
CA LYS A 460 -27.13 -24.24 -28.56
C LYS A 460 -25.95 -23.49 -29.18
N LEU A 461 -24.73 -23.94 -28.87
CA LEU A 461 -23.52 -23.48 -29.56
C LEU A 461 -23.61 -23.86 -31.05
N ASP A 462 -23.20 -22.96 -31.93
CA ASP A 462 -23.02 -23.21 -33.37
C ASP A 462 -21.79 -24.12 -33.59
N GLU A 463 -21.37 -24.37 -34.83
CA GLU A 463 -20.18 -25.17 -35.12
C GLU A 463 -18.89 -24.47 -34.63
N PRO A 464 -17.87 -25.22 -34.16
CA PRO A 464 -16.56 -24.68 -33.84
C PRO A 464 -15.94 -23.92 -35.01
N ILE A 465 -15.35 -22.76 -34.74
CA ILE A 465 -14.55 -22.02 -35.72
C ILE A 465 -13.23 -22.77 -35.89
N GLU A 466 -12.93 -23.23 -37.11
CA GLU A 466 -11.62 -23.77 -37.44
C GLU A 466 -10.59 -22.64 -37.54
N LEU A 467 -9.52 -22.75 -36.76
CA LEU A 467 -8.50 -21.70 -36.64
C LEU A 467 -7.10 -22.25 -36.94
N PRO A 468 -6.22 -21.43 -37.54
CA PRO A 468 -4.82 -21.77 -37.65
C PRO A 468 -4.14 -21.75 -36.25
N PRO A 469 -3.04 -22.49 -36.04
CA PRO A 469 -2.35 -22.56 -34.75
C PRO A 469 -1.90 -21.20 -34.20
N GLU A 470 -1.66 -20.22 -35.08
CA GLU A 470 -1.21 -18.88 -34.72
C GLU A 470 -2.33 -17.94 -34.29
N ALA A 471 -3.61 -18.32 -34.48
CA ALA A 471 -4.75 -17.46 -34.16
C ALA A 471 -4.93 -17.21 -32.66
N TYR A 472 -4.39 -18.08 -31.81
CA TYR A 472 -4.43 -17.92 -30.36
C TYR A 472 -3.28 -18.63 -29.67
N GLN A 473 -2.97 -18.15 -28.47
CA GLN A 473 -2.01 -18.74 -27.56
C GLN A 473 -2.65 -18.85 -26.17
N VAL A 474 -2.50 -20.02 -25.56
CA VAL A 474 -2.86 -20.23 -24.15
C VAL A 474 -1.59 -20.17 -23.33
N ASP A 475 -1.56 -19.31 -22.32
CA ASP A 475 -0.52 -19.25 -21.30
C ASP A 475 -1.13 -19.64 -19.95
N PRO A 476 -1.02 -20.93 -19.56
CA PRO A 476 -1.47 -21.44 -18.28
C PRO A 476 -0.84 -20.79 -17.06
N LEU A 477 0.41 -20.32 -17.16
CA LEU A 477 1.16 -19.77 -16.02
C LEU A 477 0.71 -18.35 -15.72
N GLN A 478 0.45 -17.58 -16.76
CA GLN A 478 -0.19 -16.27 -16.63
C GLN A 478 -1.71 -16.40 -16.50
N ALA A 479 -2.25 -17.61 -16.60
CA ALA A 479 -3.68 -17.91 -16.62
C ALA A 479 -4.43 -17.07 -17.67
N THR A 480 -3.88 -16.98 -18.89
CA THR A 480 -4.42 -16.13 -19.96
C THR A 480 -4.53 -16.83 -21.30
N ILE A 481 -5.49 -16.40 -22.11
CA ILE A 481 -5.66 -16.79 -23.51
C ILE A 481 -5.58 -15.51 -24.33
N THR A 482 -4.61 -15.43 -25.22
CA THR A 482 -4.47 -14.31 -26.17
C THR A 482 -4.88 -14.79 -27.56
N TYR A 483 -5.66 -14.00 -28.30
CA TYR A 483 -6.13 -14.37 -29.62
C TYR A 483 -6.20 -13.16 -30.55
N ASP A 484 -5.91 -13.39 -31.83
CA ASP A 484 -5.90 -12.38 -32.89
C ASP A 484 -7.18 -12.48 -33.72
N LEU A 485 -8.10 -11.53 -33.53
CA LEU A 485 -9.36 -11.46 -34.26
C LEU A 485 -9.19 -11.32 -35.78
N ASN A 486 -8.04 -10.84 -36.27
CA ASN A 486 -7.76 -10.73 -37.71
C ASN A 486 -7.52 -12.07 -38.38
N LEU A 487 -7.19 -13.11 -37.61
CA LEU A 487 -6.96 -14.47 -38.10
C LEU A 487 -8.21 -15.35 -38.04
N PHE A 488 -9.34 -14.81 -37.55
CA PHE A 488 -10.60 -15.53 -37.47
C PHE A 488 -11.37 -15.41 -38.79
N PRO A 489 -11.82 -16.53 -39.39
CA PRO A 489 -12.64 -16.49 -40.61
C PRO A 489 -14.06 -15.94 -40.34
N GLU A 490 -14.53 -16.04 -39.10
CA GLU A 490 -15.83 -15.55 -38.64
C GLU A 490 -15.68 -14.86 -37.28
N THR A 491 -16.53 -13.85 -37.00
CA THR A 491 -16.46 -13.13 -35.72
C THR A 491 -16.81 -14.06 -34.56
N PRO A 492 -15.88 -14.34 -33.63
CA PRO A 492 -16.16 -15.20 -32.50
C PRO A 492 -17.04 -14.47 -31.48
N ALA A 493 -17.98 -15.19 -30.89
CA ALA A 493 -18.89 -14.66 -29.86
C ALA A 493 -18.75 -15.39 -28.52
N ILE A 494 -18.25 -16.63 -28.53
CA ILE A 494 -18.11 -17.46 -27.33
C ILE A 494 -16.80 -18.25 -27.40
N ALA A 495 -16.08 -18.31 -26.28
CA ALA A 495 -14.97 -19.24 -26.08
C ALA A 495 -15.35 -20.28 -25.02
N VAL A 496 -15.09 -21.56 -25.32
CA VAL A 496 -15.30 -22.69 -24.40
C VAL A 496 -14.00 -23.46 -24.27
N GLY A 497 -13.62 -23.82 -23.06
CA GLY A 497 -12.38 -24.56 -22.84
C GLY A 497 -12.15 -24.94 -21.39
N SER A 498 -10.93 -25.36 -21.10
CA SER A 498 -10.44 -25.54 -19.74
C SER A 498 -9.12 -24.82 -19.50
N MET A 499 -9.02 -24.18 -18.34
CA MET A 499 -7.79 -23.56 -17.85
C MET A 499 -7.28 -24.41 -16.67
N PRO A 500 -6.04 -24.94 -16.73
CA PRO A 500 -5.44 -25.61 -15.59
C PRO A 500 -5.15 -24.61 -14.47
N LEU A 501 -5.56 -24.95 -13.26
CA LEU A 501 -5.19 -24.27 -12.01
C LEU A 501 -4.33 -25.22 -11.19
N PHE A 502 -3.51 -24.69 -10.28
CA PHE A 502 -2.60 -25.49 -9.47
C PHE A 502 -3.04 -25.50 -8.01
N LEU A 503 -3.09 -26.69 -7.40
CA LEU A 503 -3.47 -26.87 -6.00
C LEU A 503 -2.45 -27.77 -5.28
N ALA A 504 -1.76 -27.20 -4.31
CA ALA A 504 -0.77 -27.84 -3.48
C ALA A 504 -1.43 -28.58 -2.31
N THR A 505 -0.99 -29.82 -2.09
CA THR A 505 -1.27 -30.51 -0.82
C THR A 505 -0.19 -30.11 0.18
N VAL A 506 -0.60 -29.59 1.34
CA VAL A 506 0.31 -29.04 2.35
C VAL A 506 0.25 -29.86 3.63
N ASP A 507 1.39 -30.42 4.04
CA ASP A 507 1.55 -31.05 5.35
C ASP A 507 2.01 -29.99 6.38
N LYS A 508 1.25 -29.87 7.47
CA LYS A 508 1.54 -28.93 8.57
C LYS A 508 2.11 -29.69 9.76
N LYS A 509 3.25 -29.23 10.28
CA LYS A 509 3.83 -29.72 11.53
C LYS A 509 4.19 -28.57 12.46
N THR A 510 4.23 -28.85 13.75
CA THR A 510 4.63 -27.90 14.80
C THR A 510 5.70 -28.55 15.66
N TYR A 511 6.76 -27.78 15.95
CA TYR A 511 7.89 -28.21 16.75
C TYR A 511 8.16 -27.21 17.87
N ASP A 512 8.50 -27.71 19.06
CA ASP A 512 9.11 -26.90 20.12
C ASP A 512 10.56 -26.58 19.75
N ALA A 513 11.04 -25.39 20.10
CA ALA A 513 12.41 -24.93 19.81
C ALA A 513 13.50 -25.88 20.33
N LYS A 514 13.22 -26.63 21.40
CA LYS A 514 14.15 -27.60 22.00
C LYS A 514 14.15 -28.95 21.28
N SER A 515 13.18 -29.19 20.40
CA SER A 515 12.98 -30.46 19.69
C SER A 515 12.83 -30.25 18.18
N LEU A 516 13.58 -29.31 17.61
CA LEU A 516 13.58 -29.07 16.17
C LEU A 516 14.20 -30.26 15.40
N PRO A 517 13.67 -30.59 14.21
CA PRO A 517 14.28 -31.60 13.35
C PRO A 517 15.64 -31.12 12.86
N LYS A 518 16.49 -32.06 12.45
CA LYS A 518 17.80 -31.76 11.87
C LYS A 518 17.64 -30.81 10.68
N GLY A 519 18.43 -29.74 10.66
CA GLY A 519 18.40 -28.71 9.61
C GLY A 519 17.58 -27.48 9.98
N LEU A 520 16.84 -27.49 11.09
CA LEU A 520 16.24 -26.30 11.69
C LEU A 520 16.92 -25.98 13.02
N GLU A 521 17.24 -24.71 13.24
CA GLU A 521 17.85 -24.25 14.48
C GLU A 521 17.35 -22.85 14.84
N ILE A 522 16.97 -22.63 16.09
CA ILE A 522 16.69 -21.28 16.60
C ILE A 522 17.94 -20.71 17.26
N LYS A 523 18.36 -19.52 16.83
CA LYS A 523 19.43 -18.73 17.46
C LYS A 523 18.89 -17.36 17.84
N ASN A 524 18.67 -17.15 19.14
CA ASN A 524 18.06 -15.92 19.65
C ASN A 524 16.70 -15.63 18.98
N ASN A 525 16.59 -14.55 18.20
CA ASN A 525 15.38 -14.17 17.46
C ASN A 525 15.37 -14.66 16.01
N THR A 526 16.24 -15.62 15.65
CA THR A 526 16.38 -16.12 14.28
C THR A 526 16.01 -17.59 14.16
N LEU A 527 15.41 -17.95 13.01
CA LEU A 527 15.28 -19.33 12.54
C LEU A 527 16.27 -19.56 11.41
N VAL A 528 17.19 -20.51 11.60
CA VAL A 528 18.15 -20.97 10.61
C VAL A 528 17.61 -22.23 9.94
N VAL A 529 17.58 -22.24 8.62
CA VAL A 529 17.00 -23.30 7.79
C VAL A 529 18.04 -23.85 6.82
N ASP A 530 18.35 -25.14 6.90
CA ASP A 530 19.16 -25.85 5.91
C ASP A 530 18.35 -26.00 4.61
N LEU A 531 18.73 -25.26 3.57
CA LEU A 531 17.98 -25.17 2.32
C LEU A 531 18.14 -26.41 1.44
N LYS A 532 19.10 -27.30 1.75
CA LYS A 532 19.20 -28.61 1.10
C LYS A 532 18.16 -29.58 1.65
N LEU A 533 17.87 -29.50 2.96
CA LEU A 533 16.85 -30.34 3.61
C LEU A 533 15.44 -29.74 3.47
N PHE A 534 15.35 -28.42 3.44
CA PHE A 534 14.11 -27.66 3.37
C PHE A 534 14.16 -26.64 2.22
N PRO A 535 14.00 -27.08 0.97
CA PRO A 535 14.09 -26.19 -0.17
C PRO A 535 12.99 -25.13 -0.16
N ALA A 536 13.36 -23.88 -0.42
CA ALA A 536 12.47 -22.72 -0.31
C ALA A 536 11.27 -22.76 -1.28
N ASN A 537 11.33 -23.55 -2.35
CA ASN A 537 10.22 -23.71 -3.30
C ASN A 537 9.07 -24.59 -2.76
N ALA A 538 9.30 -25.37 -1.70
CA ALA A 538 8.32 -26.33 -1.17
C ALA A 538 8.02 -26.14 0.32
N TRP A 539 8.77 -25.28 1.03
CA TRP A 539 8.63 -25.10 2.47
C TRP A 539 8.33 -23.66 2.86
N ARG A 540 7.43 -23.49 3.83
CA ARG A 540 7.19 -22.23 4.53
C ARG A 540 7.30 -22.42 6.04
N PHE A 541 7.79 -21.38 6.72
CA PHE A 541 8.05 -21.39 8.15
C PHE A 541 7.37 -20.21 8.82
N PHE A 542 6.70 -20.48 9.93
CA PHE A 542 6.11 -19.46 10.79
C PHE A 542 6.49 -19.78 12.22
N VAL A 543 6.76 -18.76 13.02
CA VAL A 543 7.23 -18.95 14.38
C VAL A 543 6.30 -18.28 15.38
N LYS A 544 6.21 -18.87 16.56
CA LYS A 544 5.46 -18.33 17.69
C LYS A 544 6.37 -18.15 18.90
N ASP A 545 5.99 -17.23 19.77
CA ASP A 545 6.55 -17.14 21.11
C ASP A 545 5.83 -18.11 22.09
N ASP A 546 6.16 -18.00 23.37
CA ASP A 546 5.56 -18.79 24.45
C ASP A 546 4.10 -18.39 24.77
N SER A 547 3.67 -17.19 24.37
CA SER A 547 2.27 -16.79 24.43
C SER A 547 1.42 -17.45 23.33
N GLY A 548 2.05 -18.07 22.34
CA GLY A 548 1.40 -18.78 21.23
C GLY A 548 1.01 -17.87 20.06
N ASN A 549 1.43 -16.61 20.09
CA ASN A 549 1.18 -15.64 19.03
C ASN A 549 2.27 -15.72 17.96
N TYR A 550 1.89 -15.53 16.68
CA TYR A 550 2.86 -15.52 15.59
C TYR A 550 3.74 -14.27 15.67
N LEU A 551 5.05 -14.44 15.50
CA LEU A 551 5.99 -13.31 15.49
C LEU A 551 6.13 -12.74 14.07
N LYS A 552 6.22 -11.41 13.98
CA LYS A 552 6.44 -10.70 12.72
C LYS A 552 7.87 -10.91 12.23
N GLN A 553 8.02 -11.40 11.01
CA GLN A 553 9.31 -11.48 10.34
C GLN A 553 9.79 -10.07 9.98
N ILE A 554 11.06 -9.78 10.30
CA ILE A 554 11.76 -8.53 9.95
C ILE A 554 12.30 -8.64 8.52
N LEU A 555 13.14 -9.64 8.28
CA LEU A 555 13.79 -9.90 6.99
C LEU A 555 14.29 -11.36 6.94
N SER A 556 14.71 -11.79 5.75
CA SER A 556 15.36 -13.08 5.54
C SER A 556 16.61 -12.93 4.66
N VAL A 557 17.65 -13.70 4.97
CA VAL A 557 18.93 -13.71 4.24
C VAL A 557 19.24 -15.13 3.78
N SER A 558 19.59 -15.29 2.50
CA SER A 558 20.14 -16.52 1.94
C SER A 558 21.66 -16.51 2.03
N HIS A 559 22.23 -17.58 2.56
CA HIS A 559 23.68 -17.79 2.61
C HIS A 559 24.08 -18.82 1.54
N ASP A 560 24.75 -18.35 0.50
CA ASP A 560 25.02 -19.08 -0.73
C ASP A 560 26.45 -19.63 -0.77
N ALA A 561 26.66 -20.71 -1.53
CA ALA A 561 27.97 -21.36 -1.61
C ALA A 561 29.04 -20.49 -2.31
N SER A 562 28.61 -19.68 -3.27
CA SER A 562 29.38 -18.72 -4.06
C SER A 562 28.41 -17.71 -4.69
N ALA A 563 28.91 -16.68 -5.37
CA ALA A 563 28.06 -15.66 -6.02
C ALA A 563 27.01 -16.27 -6.97
N ASP A 564 27.40 -17.30 -7.74
CA ASP A 564 26.50 -18.06 -8.62
C ASP A 564 26.19 -19.47 -8.09
N GLY A 565 26.46 -19.69 -6.79
CA GLY A 565 26.31 -20.99 -6.15
C GLY A 565 24.90 -21.20 -5.58
N PRO A 566 24.52 -22.45 -5.29
CA PRO A 566 23.24 -22.72 -4.63
C PRO A 566 23.22 -22.15 -3.21
N ALA A 567 22.03 -21.81 -2.74
CA ALA A 567 21.77 -21.45 -1.37
C ALA A 567 22.03 -22.63 -0.42
N LEU A 568 22.80 -22.41 0.64
CA LEU A 568 23.15 -23.42 1.64
C LEU A 568 22.18 -23.41 2.81
N PHE A 569 21.94 -22.23 3.38
CA PHE A 569 20.99 -22.05 4.47
C PHE A 569 20.36 -20.66 4.43
N GLY A 570 19.12 -20.57 4.91
CA GLY A 570 18.38 -19.33 5.09
C GLY A 570 18.37 -18.91 6.55
N VAL A 571 18.40 -17.62 6.82
CA VAL A 571 18.22 -17.05 8.17
C VAL A 571 17.03 -16.10 8.14
N HIS A 572 16.02 -16.39 8.95
CA HIS A 572 14.82 -15.57 9.12
C HIS A 572 14.90 -14.84 10.46
N TYR A 573 14.76 -13.51 10.43
CA TYR A 573 14.84 -12.65 11.63
C TYR A 573 13.44 -12.23 12.04
N PHE A 574 13.14 -12.24 13.35
CA PHE A 574 11.81 -11.92 13.87
C PHE A 574 11.88 -10.85 14.96
N TYR A 575 10.78 -10.10 15.11
CA TYR A 575 10.55 -9.24 16.27
C TYR A 575 10.09 -10.08 17.47
N GLY A 576 11.04 -10.48 18.30
CA GLY A 576 10.81 -11.36 19.46
C GLY A 576 11.50 -12.71 19.32
N ARG A 577 11.40 -13.55 20.35
CA ARG A 577 12.14 -14.82 20.43
C ARG A 577 11.23 -16.01 20.14
N PRO A 578 11.48 -16.76 19.04
CA PRO A 578 10.75 -17.98 18.74
C PRO A 578 10.89 -19.04 19.84
N THR A 579 9.78 -19.64 20.24
CA THR A 579 9.76 -20.85 21.09
C THR A 579 9.11 -22.03 20.38
N HIS A 580 8.34 -21.78 19.32
CA HIS A 580 7.75 -22.80 18.46
C HIS A 580 7.95 -22.47 16.98
N VAL A 581 8.10 -23.52 16.17
CA VAL A 581 8.17 -23.42 14.71
C VAL A 581 7.04 -24.23 14.10
N GLU A 582 6.20 -23.61 13.29
CA GLU A 582 5.26 -24.26 12.39
C GLU A 582 5.88 -24.37 11.00
N THR A 583 5.88 -25.58 10.44
CA THR A 583 6.37 -25.86 9.10
C THR A 583 5.21 -26.26 8.20
N TYR A 584 5.21 -25.75 6.98
CA TYR A 584 4.24 -26.06 5.94
C TYR A 584 4.99 -26.59 4.72
N GLN A 585 4.80 -27.86 4.41
CA GLN A 585 5.49 -28.55 3.32
C GLN A 585 4.52 -28.86 2.20
N ARG A 586 4.82 -28.43 0.97
CA ARG A 586 4.17 -28.99 -0.21
C ARG A 586 4.59 -30.45 -0.38
N THR A 587 3.64 -31.37 -0.26
CA THR A 587 3.86 -32.81 -0.50
C THR A 587 3.41 -33.26 -1.87
N ASP A 588 2.50 -32.51 -2.50
CA ASP A 588 1.97 -32.79 -3.83
C ASP A 588 1.49 -31.49 -4.50
N LEU A 589 1.44 -31.47 -5.83
CA LEU A 589 0.90 -30.36 -6.63
C LEU A 589 -0.02 -30.91 -7.72
N ASN A 590 -1.33 -30.73 -7.51
CA ASN A 590 -2.35 -31.22 -8.41
C ASN A 590 -2.76 -30.14 -9.41
N THR A 591 -2.99 -30.57 -10.66
CA THR A 591 -3.59 -29.71 -11.69
C THR A 591 -5.10 -29.88 -11.66
N VAL A 592 -5.81 -28.80 -11.38
CA VAL A 592 -7.27 -28.71 -11.31
C VAL A 592 -7.78 -28.07 -12.60
N GLN A 593 -8.59 -28.79 -13.37
CA GLN A 593 -9.16 -28.23 -14.60
C GLN A 593 -10.36 -27.32 -14.27
N TYR A 594 -10.26 -26.04 -14.65
CA TYR A 594 -11.33 -25.07 -14.57
C TYR A 594 -12.01 -24.93 -15.94
N GLY A 595 -13.18 -25.54 -16.09
CA GLY A 595 -13.99 -25.42 -17.30
C GLY A 595 -14.67 -24.04 -17.38
N PHE A 596 -14.65 -23.42 -18.55
CA PHE A 596 -15.25 -22.10 -18.76
C PHE A 596 -16.09 -22.03 -20.04
N GLU A 597 -17.09 -21.14 -20.01
CA GLU A 597 -17.79 -20.62 -21.19
C GLU A 597 -17.82 -19.09 -21.04
N VAL A 598 -17.15 -18.38 -21.94
CA VAL A 598 -16.99 -16.92 -21.89
C VAL A 598 -17.63 -16.31 -23.11
N LYS A 599 -18.52 -15.33 -22.90
CA LYS A 599 -19.02 -14.48 -23.98
C LYS A 599 -17.96 -13.44 -24.31
N LEU A 600 -17.63 -13.32 -25.59
CA LEU A 600 -16.58 -12.43 -26.08
C LEU A 600 -17.19 -11.08 -26.49
N GLU A 601 -16.52 -9.99 -26.14
CA GLU A 601 -16.89 -8.67 -26.63
C GLU A 601 -16.53 -8.52 -28.10
N LYS A 602 -17.35 -7.76 -28.83
CA LYS A 602 -17.08 -7.42 -30.24
C LYS A 602 -16.06 -6.28 -30.25
N ALA A 603 -15.04 -6.37 -31.10
CA ALA A 603 -14.13 -5.26 -31.31
C ALA A 603 -14.93 -3.98 -31.62
N GLN A 604 -14.64 -2.88 -30.93
CA GLN A 604 -15.23 -1.59 -31.28
C GLN A 604 -14.80 -1.26 -32.71
N GLN A 605 -15.76 -1.19 -33.63
CA GLN A 605 -15.46 -0.66 -34.96
C GLN A 605 -14.96 0.77 -34.78
N PRO A 606 -13.84 1.17 -35.42
CA PRO A 606 -13.49 2.57 -35.46
C PRO A 606 -14.68 3.32 -36.06
N ASP A 607 -15.17 4.33 -35.34
CA ASP A 607 -16.18 5.26 -35.84
C ASP A 607 -15.68 5.75 -37.21
N THR A 608 -16.31 5.24 -38.26
CA THR A 608 -16.12 5.78 -39.60
C THR A 608 -16.85 7.12 -39.58
N ALA A 609 -16.10 8.19 -39.34
CA ALA A 609 -16.59 9.54 -39.43
C ALA A 609 -17.23 9.77 -40.82
N PRO A 610 -18.41 10.41 -40.92
CA PRO A 610 -18.92 10.90 -42.19
C PRO A 610 -18.09 12.05 -42.76
#